data_AF-A0A932T2Y5-F1
#
_entry.id   AF-A0A932T2Y5-F1
#
_cell.length_a   1.000
_cell.length_b   1.000
_cell.length_c   1.000
_cell.angle_alpha   90.00
_cell.angle_beta   90.00
_cell.angle_gamma   90.00
#
_symmetry.space_group_name_H-M   'P 1'
#
loop_
_entity.id
_entity.type
_entity.pdbx_description
1 polymer ?
#
loop_
_entity_poly.entity_id
_entity_poly.type
_entity_poly.pdbx_seq_one_letter_code
_entity_poly.pdbx_strand_id
1 'polypeptide(L)'
;MRTAKLAVCLVLILATLGGTTAFAQSAGDKIYVINNTELKSGAATVGDVTRGNILKVEDVRPGWFLVHHKAYSVRGWVPAQDVVPEQVALERFNLDIHYRPTAFAYIGRALISKSRGDFTGALRDLDQALRLEPGNAAAVHTRGVVWMRLSKWTQSIRDFDQVLRLASEPAIQASAYRNRGIAHLRLRDFDKAIADFDANLQLDPANSADALAHRAEAVGFLRTDPDKALADANEALRLNPGHAKAVSIRATNNALRGNREQALADYDHALTLDPQNATALDNRGVVHEKAGKDAQALADFSAAIQIDPAFASPFRHRSRVYERQNEFQKAEVDMNEYVRLSDDENEFYVVALVTRASFFVRRDKLAAAKVDIDEAVRIVDHSEAESLREVAWFLATCPNPELRQGALAVKLAQEACELTQFKTPVMLDALAAAYAESGDFVKAIETDAKAMTLAGDENQRATIQVHLELYANNEPFRDGL
;
A
#
# COMPACT_ATOMS: atom_id res chain seq x y z
N MET A 1 66.65 6.66 -2.91
CA MET A 1 66.55 5.18 -2.89
C MET A 1 65.99 4.69 -1.56
N ARG A 2 64.65 4.67 -1.38
CA ARG A 2 63.92 3.84 -0.39
C ARG A 2 62.39 3.95 -0.45
N THR A 3 61.82 4.68 -1.40
CA THR A 3 60.35 4.81 -1.59
C THR A 3 59.81 4.13 -2.87
N ALA A 4 60.67 3.46 -3.65
CA ALA A 4 60.28 2.78 -4.89
C ALA A 4 60.20 1.24 -4.77
N LYS A 5 60.38 0.67 -3.57
CA LYS A 5 60.36 -0.80 -3.34
C LYS A 5 59.11 -1.36 -2.65
N LEU A 6 58.17 -0.51 -2.18
CA LEU A 6 56.86 -0.99 -1.69
C LEU A 6 55.78 -1.01 -2.78
N ALA A 7 55.93 -0.25 -3.87
CA ALA A 7 54.95 -0.18 -4.96
C ALA A 7 55.01 -1.38 -5.93
N VAL A 8 56.07 -2.20 -5.88
CA VAL A 8 56.26 -3.37 -6.78
C VAL A 8 55.87 -4.69 -6.10
N CYS A 9 55.69 -4.72 -4.77
CA CYS A 9 55.20 -5.92 -4.06
C CYS A 9 53.67 -6.01 -3.94
N LEU A 10 52.90 -4.96 -4.27
CA LEU A 10 51.42 -5.04 -4.29
C LEU A 10 50.83 -5.27 -5.68
N VAL A 11 51.61 -5.07 -6.75
CA VAL A 11 51.22 -5.34 -8.14
C VAL A 11 51.36 -6.84 -8.49
N LEU A 12 51.99 -7.63 -7.61
CA LEU A 12 52.24 -9.07 -7.79
C LEU A 12 51.30 -10.00 -6.99
N ILE A 13 50.27 -9.48 -6.32
CA ILE A 13 49.26 -10.31 -5.63
C ILE A 13 47.96 -10.48 -6.46
N LEU A 14 47.76 -9.77 -7.57
CA LEU A 14 46.52 -9.89 -8.36
C LEU A 14 46.70 -10.12 -9.88
N ALA A 15 47.93 -10.29 -10.35
CA ALA A 15 48.21 -10.83 -11.69
C ALA A 15 48.11 -12.37 -11.77
N THR A 16 47.68 -13.04 -10.69
CA THR A 16 47.52 -14.51 -10.59
C THR A 16 46.10 -14.93 -10.18
N LEU A 17 45.07 -14.21 -10.61
CA LEU A 17 43.67 -14.69 -10.53
C LEU A 17 43.16 -15.23 -11.87
N GLY A 18 44.07 -15.83 -12.65
CA GLY A 18 43.76 -17.08 -13.34
C GLY A 18 44.00 -18.31 -12.44
N GLY A 19 44.38 -18.10 -11.18
CA GLY A 19 44.66 -19.13 -10.18
C GLY A 19 43.58 -19.20 -9.10
N THR A 20 43.08 -20.40 -8.89
CA THR A 20 42.00 -20.81 -7.98
C THR A 20 42.36 -20.61 -6.50
N THR A 21 42.32 -19.38 -5.97
CA THR A 21 42.09 -19.21 -4.53
C THR A 21 40.59 -19.19 -4.29
N ALA A 22 40.02 -20.37 -4.04
CA ALA A 22 38.66 -20.49 -3.57
C ALA A 22 38.58 -19.78 -2.20
N PHE A 23 37.95 -18.61 -2.16
CA PHE A 23 37.67 -17.94 -0.90
C PHE A 23 36.72 -18.84 -0.09
N ALA A 24 37.08 -19.13 1.16
CA ALA A 24 36.15 -19.77 2.07
C ALA A 24 34.95 -18.84 2.26
N GLN A 25 33.74 -19.35 2.01
CA GLN A 25 32.48 -18.66 2.26
C GLN A 25 31.59 -19.57 3.09
N SER A 26 30.67 -18.97 3.84
CA SER A 26 29.66 -19.63 4.64
C SER A 26 28.27 -19.19 4.21
N ALA A 27 27.26 -19.99 4.55
CA ALA A 27 25.87 -19.57 4.41
C ALA A 27 25.65 -18.25 5.16
N GLY A 28 25.06 -17.27 4.48
CA GLY A 28 24.89 -15.91 4.99
C GLY A 28 25.79 -14.87 4.34
N ASP A 29 26.96 -15.28 3.82
CA ASP A 29 27.92 -14.37 3.21
C ASP A 29 27.37 -13.71 1.94
N LYS A 30 27.88 -12.51 1.64
CA LYS A 30 27.57 -11.80 0.40
C LYS A 30 28.74 -11.90 -0.57
N ILE A 31 28.42 -12.24 -1.82
CA ILE A 31 29.36 -12.36 -2.91
C ILE A 31 29.00 -11.40 -4.05
N TYR A 32 30.02 -10.87 -4.70
CA TYR A 32 29.92 -9.97 -5.84
C TYR A 32 30.26 -10.73 -7.12
N VAL A 33 29.38 -10.68 -8.11
CA VAL A 33 29.55 -11.34 -9.41
C VAL A 33 30.52 -10.53 -10.28
N ILE A 34 31.64 -11.14 -10.66
CA ILE A 34 32.69 -10.50 -11.45
C ILE A 34 32.60 -10.84 -12.95
N ASN A 35 31.97 -11.96 -13.32
CA ASN A 35 31.73 -12.37 -14.70
C ASN A 35 30.24 -12.70 -14.90
N ASN A 36 29.70 -12.43 -16.09
CA ASN A 36 28.39 -12.94 -16.46
C ASN A 36 28.46 -14.48 -16.46
N THR A 37 27.52 -15.12 -15.78
CA THR A 37 27.54 -16.58 -15.60
C THR A 37 26.12 -17.12 -15.41
N GLU A 38 25.97 -18.42 -15.58
CA GLU A 38 24.69 -19.12 -15.48
C GLU A 38 24.51 -19.69 -14.07
N LEU A 39 23.31 -19.57 -13.51
CA LEU A 39 22.88 -20.35 -12.35
C LEU A 39 22.51 -21.76 -12.78
N LYS A 40 23.06 -22.75 -12.07
CA LYS A 40 22.85 -24.17 -12.36
C LYS A 40 21.98 -24.86 -11.32
N SER A 41 21.13 -25.77 -11.76
CA SER A 41 20.50 -26.79 -10.90
C SER A 41 20.78 -28.16 -11.51
N GLY A 42 21.74 -28.89 -10.92
CA GLY A 42 22.35 -30.03 -11.59
C GLY A 42 23.04 -29.58 -12.89
N ALA A 43 22.72 -30.22 -14.01
CA ALA A 43 23.25 -29.85 -15.33
C ALA A 43 22.44 -28.73 -16.03
N ALA A 44 21.23 -28.42 -15.55
CA ALA A 44 20.35 -27.46 -16.20
C ALA A 44 20.74 -26.02 -15.83
N THR A 45 20.72 -25.10 -16.81
CA THR A 45 20.67 -23.67 -16.55
C THR A 45 19.28 -23.32 -16.03
N VAL A 46 19.22 -22.69 -14.87
CA VAL A 46 17.97 -22.24 -14.24
C VAL A 46 17.82 -20.72 -14.25
N GLY A 47 18.88 -19.99 -14.60
CA GLY A 47 18.84 -18.55 -14.81
C GLY A 47 20.23 -17.98 -15.09
N ASP A 48 20.31 -16.68 -15.33
CA ASP A 48 21.55 -15.97 -15.57
C ASP A 48 21.83 -14.97 -14.45
N VAL A 49 23.11 -14.77 -14.13
CA VAL A 49 23.57 -13.69 -13.26
C VAL A 49 24.59 -12.85 -14.00
N THR A 50 24.45 -11.54 -13.84
CA THR A 50 25.26 -10.55 -14.53
C THR A 50 26.30 -9.97 -13.60
N ARG A 51 27.43 -9.57 -14.18
CA ARG A 51 28.48 -8.84 -13.49
C ARG A 51 27.89 -7.63 -12.76
N GLY A 52 28.24 -7.48 -11.48
CA GLY A 52 27.69 -6.43 -10.62
C GLY A 52 26.55 -6.88 -9.70
N ASN A 53 25.98 -8.06 -9.92
CA ASN A 53 25.02 -8.61 -8.97
C ASN A 53 25.70 -8.92 -7.62
N ILE A 54 25.00 -8.61 -6.53
CA ILE A 54 25.40 -8.99 -5.16
C ILE A 54 24.42 -10.05 -4.69
N LEU A 55 24.94 -11.24 -4.41
CA LEU A 55 24.15 -12.41 -4.07
C LEU A 55 24.46 -12.84 -2.64
N LYS A 56 23.46 -13.41 -1.97
CA LYS A 56 23.63 -14.00 -0.64
C LYS A 56 23.80 -15.50 -0.78
N VAL A 57 24.86 -16.04 -0.19
CA VAL A 57 25.15 -17.47 -0.15
C VAL A 57 24.16 -18.14 0.80
N GLU A 58 23.52 -19.20 0.33
CA GLU A 58 22.60 -20.04 1.11
C GLU A 58 23.22 -21.37 1.50
N ASP A 59 24.06 -21.93 0.63
CA ASP A 59 24.76 -23.20 0.85
C ASP A 59 26.07 -23.21 0.04
N VAL A 60 27.01 -24.06 0.44
CA VAL A 60 28.36 -24.09 -0.11
C VAL A 60 28.75 -25.52 -0.47
N ARG A 61 29.27 -25.68 -1.69
CA ARG A 61 29.90 -26.92 -2.17
C ARG A 61 31.25 -26.61 -2.78
N PRO A 62 32.16 -27.58 -2.92
CA PRO A 62 33.45 -27.34 -3.55
C PRO A 62 33.29 -26.70 -4.94
N GLY A 63 33.73 -25.45 -5.09
CA GLY A 63 33.66 -24.69 -6.34
C GLY A 63 32.32 -24.04 -6.66
N TRP A 64 31.31 -24.12 -5.79
CA TRP A 64 29.95 -23.63 -6.07
C TRP A 64 29.29 -23.02 -4.83
N PHE A 65 28.51 -21.96 -5.06
CA PHE A 65 27.68 -21.33 -4.02
C PHE A 65 26.22 -21.37 -4.42
N LEU A 66 25.36 -21.89 -3.56
CA LEU A 66 23.92 -21.83 -3.77
C LEU A 66 23.46 -20.42 -3.43
N VAL A 67 22.71 -19.82 -4.34
CA VAL A 67 22.21 -18.45 -4.21
C VAL A 67 20.76 -18.39 -4.65
N HIS A 68 20.06 -17.36 -4.18
CA HIS A 68 18.72 -17.01 -4.63
C HIS A 68 18.75 -15.62 -5.26
N HIS A 69 18.49 -15.55 -6.56
CA HIS A 69 18.37 -14.31 -7.29
C HIS A 69 16.96 -13.72 -7.12
N LYS A 70 16.81 -12.84 -6.12
CA LYS A 70 15.51 -12.29 -5.70
C LYS A 70 14.69 -11.63 -6.80
N ALA A 71 15.32 -10.99 -7.80
CA ALA A 71 14.58 -10.28 -8.84
C ALA A 71 13.87 -11.23 -9.81
N TYR A 72 14.34 -12.48 -9.93
CA TYR A 72 13.76 -13.49 -10.82
C TYR A 72 13.19 -14.68 -10.05
N SER A 73 13.24 -14.64 -8.71
CA SER A 73 12.88 -15.75 -7.82
C SER A 73 13.55 -17.08 -8.20
N VAL A 74 14.74 -17.03 -8.80
CA VAL A 74 15.49 -18.22 -9.23
C VAL A 74 16.51 -18.62 -8.19
N ARG A 75 16.49 -19.89 -7.80
CA ARG A 75 17.49 -20.50 -6.92
C ARG A 75 18.41 -21.40 -7.74
N GLY A 76 19.72 -21.22 -7.60
CA GLY A 76 20.70 -22.04 -8.32
C GLY A 76 22.12 -21.85 -7.83
N TRP A 77 23.01 -22.71 -8.32
CA TRP A 77 24.42 -22.71 -8.00
C TRP A 77 25.19 -21.78 -8.92
N VAL A 78 25.94 -20.84 -8.35
CA VAL A 78 26.87 -19.97 -9.07
C VAL A 78 28.30 -20.52 -8.94
N PRO A 79 29.11 -20.54 -10.02
CA PRO A 79 30.51 -20.97 -9.95
C PRO A 79 31.35 -20.04 -9.07
N ALA A 80 32.16 -20.61 -8.17
CA ALA A 80 33.01 -19.84 -7.26
C ALA A 80 34.06 -18.97 -7.99
N GLN A 81 34.43 -19.34 -9.22
CA GLN A 81 35.39 -18.59 -10.04
C GLN A 81 34.82 -17.28 -10.60
N ASP A 82 33.49 -17.16 -10.69
CA ASP A 82 32.82 -16.00 -11.29
C ASP A 82 32.37 -14.98 -10.24
N VAL A 83 32.73 -15.19 -8.99
CA VAL A 83 32.35 -14.36 -7.85
C VAL A 83 33.52 -14.14 -6.91
N VAL A 84 33.45 -13.05 -6.13
CA VAL A 84 34.40 -12.77 -5.04
C VAL A 84 33.63 -12.33 -3.79
N PRO A 85 34.19 -12.45 -2.58
CA PRO A 85 33.56 -11.90 -1.38
C PRO A 85 33.26 -10.40 -1.52
N GLU A 86 32.12 -9.93 -1.02
CA GLU A 86 31.71 -8.51 -1.13
C GLU A 86 32.80 -7.55 -0.62
N GLN A 87 33.48 -7.92 0.47
CA GLN A 87 34.56 -7.12 1.05
C GLN A 87 35.79 -7.01 0.14
N VAL A 88 36.14 -8.08 -0.56
CA VAL A 88 37.26 -8.09 -1.53
C VAL A 88 36.93 -7.20 -2.72
N ALA A 89 35.69 -7.26 -3.22
CA ALA A 89 35.23 -6.35 -4.27
C ALA A 89 35.29 -4.88 -3.82
N LEU A 90 34.84 -4.58 -2.60
CA LEU A 90 34.87 -3.22 -2.05
C LEU A 90 36.29 -2.66 -1.95
N GLU A 91 37.24 -3.44 -1.43
CA GLU A 91 38.64 -3.06 -1.36
C GLU A 91 39.22 -2.79 -2.74
N ARG A 92 38.87 -3.62 -3.73
CA ARG A 92 39.27 -3.41 -5.10
C ARG A 92 38.73 -2.10 -5.68
N PHE A 93 37.43 -1.83 -5.50
CA PHE A 93 36.85 -0.57 -5.99
C PHE A 93 37.44 0.66 -5.30
N ASN A 94 37.78 0.58 -4.01
CA ASN A 94 38.46 1.67 -3.32
C ASN A 94 39.84 1.95 -3.91
N LEU A 95 40.62 0.91 -4.21
CA LEU A 95 41.91 1.05 -4.88
C LEU A 95 41.75 1.62 -6.30
N ASP A 96 40.82 1.08 -7.08
CA ASP A 96 40.56 1.55 -8.44
C ASP A 96 40.14 3.03 -8.42
N ILE A 97 39.25 3.45 -7.51
CA ILE A 97 38.86 4.86 -7.36
C ILE A 97 40.03 5.75 -6.95
N HIS A 98 40.92 5.29 -6.07
CA HIS A 98 42.07 6.08 -5.62
C HIS A 98 43.11 6.28 -6.73
N TYR A 99 43.43 5.23 -7.50
CA TYR A 99 44.51 5.27 -8.48
C TYR A 99 44.04 5.56 -9.92
N ARG A 100 42.86 5.07 -10.32
CA ARG A 100 42.28 5.18 -11.66
C ARG A 100 40.74 5.25 -11.60
N PRO A 101 40.17 6.39 -11.16
CA PRO A 101 38.73 6.52 -11.03
C PRO A 101 38.02 6.29 -12.38
N THR A 102 37.06 5.35 -12.38
CA THR A 102 36.21 5.04 -13.53
C THR A 102 34.75 5.00 -13.09
N ALA A 103 33.82 5.24 -14.01
CA ALA A 103 32.40 5.11 -13.70
C ALA A 103 32.07 3.71 -13.19
N PHE A 104 32.66 2.67 -13.80
CA PHE A 104 32.51 1.28 -13.36
C PHE A 104 32.89 1.07 -11.88
N ALA A 105 34.04 1.60 -11.44
CA ALA A 105 34.48 1.44 -10.05
C ALA A 105 33.54 2.14 -9.06
N TYR A 106 33.07 3.35 -9.40
CA TYR A 106 32.08 4.06 -8.60
C TYR A 106 30.73 3.33 -8.56
N ILE A 107 30.23 2.81 -9.69
CA ILE A 107 28.99 2.01 -9.74
C ILE A 107 29.12 0.76 -8.87
N GLY A 108 30.24 0.03 -9.00
CA GLY A 108 30.51 -1.18 -8.20
C GLY A 108 30.49 -0.90 -6.70
N ARG A 109 31.15 0.18 -6.25
CA ARG A 109 31.11 0.60 -4.84
C ARG A 109 29.72 1.05 -4.41
N ALA A 110 29.00 1.78 -5.25
CA ALA A 110 27.63 2.22 -4.97
C ALA A 110 26.66 1.04 -4.79
N LEU A 111 26.79 -0.02 -5.58
CA LEU A 111 25.99 -1.24 -5.44
C LEU A 111 26.24 -1.92 -4.09
N ILE A 112 27.50 -1.95 -3.63
CA ILE A 112 27.87 -2.46 -2.30
C ILE A 112 27.30 -1.56 -1.20
N SER A 113 27.47 -0.24 -1.29
CA SER A 113 26.87 0.70 -0.33
C SER A 113 25.35 0.54 -0.25
N LYS A 114 24.66 0.42 -1.39
CA LYS A 114 23.22 0.14 -1.46
C LYS A 114 22.86 -1.19 -0.79
N SER A 115 23.62 -2.26 -1.04
CA SER A 115 23.45 -3.58 -0.40
C SER A 115 23.60 -3.53 1.12
N ARG A 116 24.42 -2.60 1.63
CA ARG A 116 24.65 -2.35 3.06
C ARG A 116 23.66 -1.33 3.68
N GLY A 117 22.77 -0.75 2.88
CA GLY A 117 21.83 0.29 3.33
C GLY A 117 22.43 1.70 3.40
N ASP A 118 23.69 1.89 3.01
CA ASP A 118 24.30 3.21 2.87
C ASP A 118 23.85 3.87 1.55
N PHE A 119 22.61 4.36 1.54
CA PHE A 119 22.03 5.01 0.38
C PHE A 119 22.70 6.35 0.06
N THR A 120 23.18 7.08 1.08
CA THR A 120 23.86 8.37 0.87
C THR A 120 25.21 8.18 0.19
N GLY A 121 26.01 7.20 0.64
CA GLY A 121 27.26 6.84 -0.02
C GLY A 121 27.03 6.32 -1.44
N ALA A 122 25.99 5.49 -1.63
CA ALA A 122 25.62 5.01 -2.96
C ALA A 122 25.28 6.15 -3.93
N LEU A 123 24.45 7.13 -3.51
CA LEU A 123 24.12 8.29 -4.34
C LEU A 123 25.37 9.11 -4.70
N ARG A 124 26.25 9.36 -3.72
CA ARG A 124 27.50 10.11 -3.96
C ARG A 124 28.36 9.47 -5.04
N ASP A 125 28.51 8.15 -4.97
CA ASP A 125 29.30 7.40 -5.94
C ASP A 125 28.61 7.34 -7.31
N LEU A 126 27.28 7.18 -7.36
CA LEU A 126 26.53 7.22 -8.62
C LEU A 126 26.61 8.59 -9.29
N ASP A 127 26.60 9.68 -8.51
CA ASP A 127 26.81 11.02 -9.05
C ASP A 127 28.24 11.22 -9.59
N GLN A 128 29.25 10.60 -8.96
CA GLN A 128 30.60 10.58 -9.53
C GLN A 128 30.66 9.75 -10.81
N ALA A 129 30.02 8.59 -10.86
CA ALA A 129 29.96 7.76 -12.05
C ALA A 129 29.30 8.51 -13.22
N LEU A 130 28.19 9.20 -12.97
CA LEU A 130 27.45 9.98 -13.97
C LEU A 130 28.15 11.27 -14.38
N ARG A 131 29.06 11.82 -13.54
CA ARG A 131 29.97 12.89 -13.97
C ARG A 131 31.00 12.39 -14.99
N LEU A 132 31.50 11.18 -14.81
CA LEU A 132 32.47 10.57 -15.72
C LEU A 132 31.82 10.07 -17.01
N GLU A 133 30.64 9.45 -16.89
CA GLU A 133 29.87 8.89 -18.01
C GLU A 133 28.38 9.27 -17.89
N PRO A 134 27.98 10.46 -18.37
CA PRO A 134 26.60 10.94 -18.26
C PRO A 134 25.56 10.06 -18.97
N GLY A 135 25.98 9.28 -19.97
CA GLY A 135 25.14 8.36 -20.73
C GLY A 135 25.04 6.94 -20.14
N ASN A 136 25.62 6.68 -18.97
CA ASN A 136 25.62 5.34 -18.39
C ASN A 136 24.25 4.98 -17.80
N ALA A 137 23.41 4.32 -18.61
CA ALA A 137 22.03 3.95 -18.24
C ALA A 137 21.96 3.08 -16.97
N ALA A 138 22.94 2.21 -16.72
CA ALA A 138 22.98 1.37 -15.52
C ALA A 138 23.22 2.19 -14.25
N ALA A 139 24.07 3.23 -14.31
CA ALA A 139 24.27 4.16 -13.20
C ALA A 139 23.00 4.97 -12.92
N VAL A 140 22.35 5.52 -13.96
CA VAL A 140 21.08 6.25 -13.80
C VAL A 140 19.99 5.35 -13.22
N HIS A 141 19.84 4.12 -13.74
CA HIS A 141 18.87 3.14 -13.23
C HIS A 141 19.12 2.82 -11.75
N THR A 142 20.39 2.55 -11.40
CA THR A 142 20.75 2.24 -10.01
C THR A 142 20.44 3.43 -9.09
N ARG A 143 20.68 4.66 -9.54
CA ARG A 143 20.36 5.88 -8.78
C ARG A 143 18.86 6.05 -8.59
N GLY A 144 18.07 5.83 -9.63
CA GLY A 144 16.61 5.75 -9.56
C GLY A 144 16.13 4.76 -8.49
N VAL A 145 16.67 3.55 -8.48
CA VAL A 145 16.34 2.54 -7.45
C VAL A 145 16.73 3.00 -6.04
N VAL A 146 17.86 3.69 -5.86
CA VAL A 146 18.25 4.25 -4.55
C VAL A 146 17.28 5.36 -4.13
N TRP A 147 16.82 6.22 -5.04
CA TRP A 147 15.78 7.21 -4.75
C TRP A 147 14.48 6.57 -4.28
N MET A 148 14.05 5.44 -4.89
CA MET A 148 12.89 4.68 -4.40
C MET A 148 13.08 4.19 -2.97
N ARG A 149 14.28 3.71 -2.60
CA ARG A 149 14.58 3.25 -1.23
C ARG A 149 14.53 4.38 -0.20
N LEU A 150 14.73 5.62 -0.64
CA LEU A 150 14.59 6.83 0.17
C LEU A 150 13.20 7.47 0.07
N SER A 151 12.23 6.80 -0.57
CA SER A 151 10.89 7.30 -0.86
C SER A 151 10.88 8.65 -1.61
N LYS A 152 11.92 8.91 -2.40
CA LYS A 152 12.07 10.10 -3.25
C LYS A 152 11.54 9.81 -4.65
N TRP A 153 10.21 9.63 -4.73
CA TRP A 153 9.51 9.15 -5.93
C TRP A 153 9.71 10.04 -7.15
N THR A 154 9.65 11.37 -7.00
CA THR A 154 9.84 12.31 -8.12
C THR A 154 11.25 12.25 -8.72
N GLN A 155 12.29 12.17 -7.88
CA GLN A 155 13.68 12.00 -8.33
C GLN A 155 13.85 10.65 -9.04
N SER A 156 13.25 9.61 -8.49
CA SER A 156 13.25 8.27 -9.09
C SER A 156 12.62 8.26 -10.48
N ILE A 157 11.47 8.93 -10.67
CA ILE A 157 10.79 9.03 -11.96
C ILE A 157 11.70 9.69 -13.00
N ARG A 158 12.34 10.82 -12.64
CA ARG A 158 13.25 11.53 -13.55
C ARG A 158 14.42 10.66 -14.00
N ASP A 159 15.00 9.89 -13.09
CA ASP A 159 16.08 8.96 -13.42
C ASP A 159 15.58 7.83 -14.34
N PHE A 160 14.40 7.25 -14.09
CA PHE A 160 13.84 6.23 -14.99
C PHE A 160 13.43 6.78 -16.37
N ASP A 161 12.94 8.03 -16.45
CA ASP A 161 12.72 8.71 -17.73
C ASP A 161 14.03 8.82 -18.52
N GLN A 162 15.13 9.13 -17.83
CA GLN A 162 16.45 9.19 -18.46
C GLN A 162 16.93 7.81 -18.88
N VAL A 163 16.71 6.75 -18.09
CA VAL A 163 17.01 5.37 -18.49
C VAL A 163 16.26 5.01 -19.77
N LEU A 164 14.98 5.33 -19.88
CA LEU A 164 14.16 5.02 -21.05
C LEU A 164 14.58 5.79 -22.31
N ARG A 165 15.29 6.92 -22.17
CA ARG A 165 15.93 7.65 -23.28
C ARG A 165 17.29 7.08 -23.68
N LEU A 166 18.05 6.55 -22.72
CA LEU A 166 19.44 6.13 -22.90
C LEU A 166 19.60 4.65 -23.23
N ALA A 167 18.77 3.79 -22.65
CA ALA A 167 18.91 2.34 -22.74
C ALA A 167 18.35 1.82 -24.06
N SER A 168 19.15 1.01 -24.76
CA SER A 168 18.72 0.21 -25.91
C SER A 168 18.35 -1.23 -25.53
N GLU A 169 18.66 -1.66 -24.31
CA GLU A 169 18.42 -3.03 -23.84
C GLU A 169 16.98 -3.19 -23.31
N PRO A 170 16.17 -4.11 -23.88
CA PRO A 170 14.78 -4.32 -23.47
C PRO A 170 14.61 -4.66 -21.99
N ALA A 171 15.54 -5.45 -21.41
CA ALA A 171 15.47 -5.83 -20.01
C ALA A 171 15.65 -4.63 -19.05
N ILE A 172 16.57 -3.71 -19.38
CA ILE A 172 16.77 -2.48 -18.60
C ILE A 172 15.54 -1.55 -18.74
N GLN A 173 14.98 -1.44 -19.95
CA GLN A 173 13.77 -0.67 -20.20
C GLN A 173 12.57 -1.24 -19.44
N ALA A 174 12.35 -2.55 -19.50
CA ALA A 174 11.29 -3.24 -18.76
C ALA A 174 11.42 -2.96 -17.26
N SER A 175 12.63 -3.10 -16.70
CA SER A 175 12.91 -2.77 -15.29
C SER A 175 12.62 -1.30 -14.95
N ALA A 176 13.00 -0.37 -15.84
CA ALA A 176 12.74 1.05 -15.66
C ALA A 176 11.25 1.38 -15.68
N TYR A 177 10.49 0.84 -16.63
CA TYR A 177 9.03 0.97 -16.68
C TYR A 177 8.39 0.44 -15.39
N ARG A 178 8.72 -0.79 -14.97
CA ARG A 178 8.18 -1.35 -13.72
C ARG A 178 8.46 -0.44 -12.51
N ASN A 179 9.70 0.02 -12.34
CA ASN A 179 10.06 0.84 -11.19
C ASN A 179 9.47 2.26 -11.25
N ARG A 180 9.35 2.84 -12.45
CA ARG A 180 8.67 4.14 -12.66
C ARG A 180 7.17 4.01 -12.40
N GLY A 181 6.54 2.92 -12.83
CA GLY A 181 5.15 2.60 -12.52
C GLY A 181 4.90 2.48 -11.02
N ILE A 182 5.79 1.82 -10.27
CA ILE A 182 5.73 1.79 -8.80
C ILE A 182 5.84 3.19 -8.20
N ALA A 183 6.73 4.04 -8.73
CA ALA A 183 6.86 5.41 -8.25
C ALA A 183 5.61 6.27 -8.53
N HIS A 184 4.99 6.12 -9.71
CA HIS A 184 3.71 6.76 -10.03
C HIS A 184 2.59 6.26 -9.13
N LEU A 185 2.51 4.95 -8.88
CA LEU A 185 1.55 4.35 -7.95
C LEU A 185 1.66 4.96 -6.54
N ARG A 186 2.89 5.17 -6.04
CA ARG A 186 3.15 5.81 -4.75
C ARG A 186 2.81 7.30 -4.71
N LEU A 187 2.75 7.95 -5.86
CA LEU A 187 2.26 9.32 -6.01
C LEU A 187 0.77 9.39 -6.38
N ARG A 188 0.04 8.25 -6.37
CA ARG A 188 -1.36 8.13 -6.78
C ARG A 188 -1.64 8.51 -8.24
N ASP A 189 -0.61 8.56 -9.09
CA ASP A 189 -0.72 8.72 -10.55
C ASP A 189 -1.08 7.36 -11.19
N PHE A 190 -2.27 6.83 -10.89
CA PHE A 190 -2.64 5.45 -11.23
C PHE A 190 -2.65 5.17 -12.74
N ASP A 191 -3.10 6.10 -13.58
CA ASP A 191 -3.13 5.92 -15.03
C ASP A 191 -1.72 5.77 -15.62
N LYS A 192 -0.77 6.60 -15.18
CA LYS A 192 0.63 6.50 -15.61
C LYS A 192 1.27 5.22 -15.08
N ALA A 193 0.94 4.83 -13.86
CA ALA A 193 1.42 3.57 -13.29
C ALA A 193 0.95 2.37 -14.15
N ILE A 194 -0.33 2.33 -14.52
CA ILE A 194 -0.90 1.29 -15.37
C ILE A 194 -0.21 1.26 -16.75
N ALA A 195 -0.03 2.42 -17.38
CA ALA A 195 0.65 2.52 -18.68
C ALA A 195 2.11 2.01 -18.62
N ASP A 196 2.83 2.31 -17.54
CA ASP A 196 4.18 1.82 -17.31
C ASP A 196 4.21 0.30 -17.08
N PHE A 197 3.26 -0.24 -16.33
CA PHE A 197 3.16 -1.69 -16.17
C PHE A 197 2.81 -2.36 -17.51
N ASP A 198 1.88 -1.83 -18.29
CA ASP A 198 1.56 -2.33 -19.63
C ASP A 198 2.82 -2.38 -20.53
N ALA A 199 3.64 -1.32 -20.53
CA ALA A 199 4.89 -1.28 -21.26
C ALA A 199 5.92 -2.32 -20.75
N ASN A 200 6.02 -2.53 -19.43
CA ASN A 200 6.85 -3.60 -18.87
C ASN A 200 6.40 -4.99 -19.35
N LEU A 201 5.08 -5.28 -19.31
CA LEU A 201 4.54 -6.57 -19.73
C LEU A 201 4.78 -6.84 -21.22
N GLN A 202 4.78 -5.82 -22.07
CA GLN A 202 5.08 -5.96 -23.49
C GLN A 202 6.55 -6.32 -23.75
N LEU A 203 7.47 -5.77 -22.95
CA LEU A 203 8.91 -5.97 -23.12
C LEU A 203 9.42 -7.26 -22.48
N ASP A 204 8.87 -7.65 -21.33
CA ASP A 204 9.33 -8.81 -20.56
C ASP A 204 8.15 -9.55 -19.89
N PRO A 205 7.30 -10.21 -20.67
CA PRO A 205 6.10 -10.88 -20.15
C PRO A 205 6.44 -11.99 -19.15
N ALA A 206 7.54 -12.70 -19.35
CA ALA A 206 7.94 -13.83 -18.52
C ALA A 206 8.35 -13.42 -17.09
N ASN A 207 8.89 -12.21 -16.90
CA ASN A 207 9.33 -11.70 -15.59
C ASN A 207 8.44 -10.58 -15.06
N SER A 208 7.17 -10.53 -15.48
CA SER A 208 6.25 -9.44 -15.19
C SER A 208 5.39 -9.63 -13.93
N ALA A 209 5.59 -10.69 -13.14
CA ALA A 209 4.76 -11.02 -11.97
C ALA A 209 4.56 -9.83 -11.02
N ASP A 210 5.64 -9.11 -10.73
CA ASP A 210 5.59 -7.95 -9.83
C ASP A 210 4.94 -6.73 -10.49
N ALA A 211 5.09 -6.54 -11.81
CA ALA A 211 4.38 -5.50 -12.55
C ALA A 211 2.87 -5.77 -12.63
N LEU A 212 2.47 -7.02 -12.86
CA LEU A 212 1.08 -7.48 -12.82
C LEU A 212 0.45 -7.23 -11.45
N ALA A 213 1.14 -7.59 -10.36
CA ALA A 213 0.64 -7.34 -9.01
C ALA A 213 0.44 -5.85 -8.74
N HIS A 214 1.38 -4.98 -9.14
CA HIS A 214 1.22 -3.53 -8.95
C HIS A 214 0.21 -2.91 -9.91
N ARG A 215 0.00 -3.47 -11.10
CA ARG A 215 -1.06 -3.06 -12.02
C ARG A 215 -2.44 -3.40 -11.44
N ALA A 216 -2.58 -4.60 -10.87
CA ALA A 216 -3.80 -5.00 -10.17
C ALA A 216 -4.10 -4.08 -8.97
N GLU A 217 -3.09 -3.67 -8.22
CA GLU A 217 -3.20 -2.67 -7.14
C GLU A 217 -3.71 -1.33 -7.68
N ALA A 218 -3.10 -0.80 -8.76
CA ALA A 218 -3.49 0.45 -9.38
C ALA A 218 -4.93 0.42 -9.92
N VAL A 219 -5.32 -0.65 -10.61
CA VAL A 219 -6.68 -0.85 -11.13
C VAL A 219 -7.69 -0.95 -9.98
N GLY A 220 -7.33 -1.64 -8.89
CA GLY A 220 -8.15 -1.73 -7.69
C GLY A 220 -8.41 -0.37 -7.05
N PHE A 221 -7.40 0.52 -6.98
CA PHE A 221 -7.56 1.88 -6.48
C PHE A 221 -8.47 2.74 -7.35
N LEU A 222 -8.41 2.58 -8.67
CA LEU A 222 -9.30 3.28 -9.59
C LEU A 222 -10.75 2.76 -9.54
N ARG A 223 -10.97 1.56 -8.99
CA ARG A 223 -12.28 0.87 -8.96
C ARG A 223 -12.94 0.75 -10.34
N THR A 224 -12.15 0.81 -11.42
CA THR A 224 -12.64 0.84 -12.80
C THR A 224 -12.92 -0.54 -13.39
N ASP A 225 -12.09 -1.54 -13.05
CA ASP A 225 -12.20 -2.89 -13.61
C ASP A 225 -11.72 -3.97 -12.61
N PRO A 226 -12.59 -4.43 -11.69
CA PRO A 226 -12.25 -5.45 -10.71
C PRO A 226 -12.02 -6.84 -11.34
N ASP A 227 -12.48 -7.09 -12.57
CA ASP A 227 -12.18 -8.33 -13.31
C ASP A 227 -10.74 -8.33 -13.81
N LYS A 228 -10.27 -7.21 -14.36
CA LYS A 228 -8.89 -7.04 -14.76
C LYS A 228 -7.93 -7.14 -13.59
N ALA A 229 -8.24 -6.51 -12.44
CA ALA A 229 -7.40 -6.61 -11.24
C ALA A 229 -7.27 -8.07 -10.75
N LEU A 230 -8.36 -8.84 -10.77
CA LEU A 230 -8.33 -10.26 -10.41
C LEU A 230 -7.54 -11.10 -11.43
N ALA A 231 -7.72 -10.85 -12.72
CA ALA A 231 -6.97 -11.53 -13.78
C ALA A 231 -5.45 -11.30 -13.65
N ASP A 232 -5.04 -10.07 -13.41
CA ASP A 232 -3.64 -9.70 -13.20
C ASP A 232 -3.06 -10.36 -11.96
N ALA A 233 -3.81 -10.39 -10.85
CA ALA A 233 -3.38 -11.08 -9.63
C ALA A 233 -3.20 -12.59 -9.86
N ASN A 234 -4.12 -13.22 -10.60
CA ASN A 234 -4.01 -14.64 -10.95
C ASN A 234 -2.81 -14.93 -11.85
N GLU A 235 -2.56 -14.08 -12.85
CA GLU A 235 -1.41 -14.24 -13.74
C GLU A 235 -0.08 -14.00 -13.00
N ALA A 236 -0.02 -13.02 -12.10
CA ALA A 236 1.12 -12.81 -11.22
C ALA A 236 1.42 -14.06 -10.38
N LEU A 237 0.39 -14.72 -9.85
CA LEU A 237 0.52 -15.96 -9.07
C LEU A 237 0.85 -17.17 -9.94
N ARG A 238 0.44 -17.19 -11.21
CA ARG A 238 0.88 -18.22 -12.17
C ARG A 238 2.38 -18.11 -12.44
N LEU A 239 2.91 -16.89 -12.57
CA LEU A 239 4.33 -16.62 -12.78
C LEU A 239 5.16 -16.80 -11.50
N ASN A 240 4.62 -16.38 -10.35
CA ASN A 240 5.26 -16.51 -9.04
C ASN A 240 4.22 -16.87 -7.96
N PRO A 241 4.04 -18.17 -7.66
CA PRO A 241 3.07 -18.62 -6.65
C PRO A 241 3.32 -18.09 -5.23
N GLY A 242 4.56 -17.67 -4.92
CA GLY A 242 4.94 -17.11 -3.63
C GLY A 242 4.81 -15.57 -3.54
N HIS A 243 4.15 -14.92 -4.50
CA HIS A 243 4.06 -13.47 -4.54
C HIS A 243 3.02 -12.92 -3.54
N ALA A 244 3.44 -12.63 -2.31
CA ALA A 244 2.58 -12.21 -1.19
C ALA A 244 1.56 -11.11 -1.55
N LYS A 245 2.00 -10.04 -2.24
CA LYS A 245 1.11 -8.95 -2.66
C LYS A 245 0.03 -9.40 -3.64
N ALA A 246 0.33 -10.32 -4.56
CA ALA A 246 -0.64 -10.79 -5.54
C ALA A 246 -1.71 -11.66 -4.86
N VAL A 247 -1.30 -12.48 -3.87
CA VAL A 247 -2.24 -13.24 -3.02
C VAL A 247 -3.17 -12.28 -2.27
N SER A 248 -2.63 -11.21 -1.66
CA SER A 248 -3.43 -10.22 -0.93
C SER A 248 -4.41 -9.44 -1.83
N ILE A 249 -4.00 -9.10 -3.05
CA ILE A 249 -4.89 -8.44 -4.03
C ILE A 249 -6.00 -9.38 -4.50
N ARG A 250 -5.69 -10.66 -4.72
CA ARG A 250 -6.69 -11.68 -5.02
C ARG A 250 -7.69 -11.84 -3.87
N ALA A 251 -7.21 -11.88 -2.64
CA ALA A 251 -8.04 -11.92 -1.43
C ALA A 251 -9.00 -10.73 -1.37
N THR A 252 -8.50 -9.52 -1.65
CA THR A 252 -9.29 -8.28 -1.66
C THR A 252 -10.39 -8.33 -2.72
N ASN A 253 -10.06 -8.77 -3.94
CA ASN A 253 -11.05 -8.92 -5.01
C ASN A 253 -12.11 -9.99 -4.68
N ASN A 254 -11.71 -11.12 -4.10
CA ASN A 254 -12.64 -12.15 -3.65
C ASN A 254 -13.57 -11.61 -2.53
N ALA A 255 -13.04 -10.84 -1.58
CA ALA A 255 -13.83 -10.23 -0.52
C ALA A 255 -14.88 -9.26 -1.07
N LEU A 256 -14.50 -8.41 -2.05
CA LEU A 256 -15.41 -7.48 -2.71
C LEU A 256 -16.53 -8.19 -3.49
N ARG A 257 -16.27 -9.39 -4.02
CA ARG A 257 -17.26 -10.23 -4.70
C ARG A 257 -18.13 -11.07 -3.75
N GLY A 258 -17.88 -11.01 -2.45
CA GLY A 258 -18.58 -11.84 -1.45
C GLY A 258 -18.05 -13.28 -1.35
N ASN A 259 -16.96 -13.62 -2.05
CA ASN A 259 -16.27 -14.92 -1.97
C ASN A 259 -15.44 -15.00 -0.67
N ARG A 260 -16.14 -14.99 0.46
CA ARG A 260 -15.58 -14.80 1.80
C ARG A 260 -14.54 -15.86 2.18
N GLU A 261 -14.84 -17.13 1.92
CA GLU A 261 -13.98 -18.24 2.32
C GLU A 261 -12.65 -18.21 1.56
N GLN A 262 -12.72 -17.99 0.24
CA GLN A 262 -11.53 -17.83 -0.61
C GLN A 262 -10.72 -16.61 -0.20
N ALA A 263 -11.38 -15.50 0.13
CA ALA A 263 -10.69 -14.29 0.61
C ALA A 263 -9.92 -14.55 1.91
N LEU A 264 -10.54 -15.20 2.90
CA LEU A 264 -9.87 -15.53 4.16
C LEU A 264 -8.68 -16.47 3.96
N ALA A 265 -8.84 -17.52 3.15
CA ALA A 265 -7.74 -18.44 2.84
C ALA A 265 -6.56 -17.73 2.15
N ASP A 266 -6.85 -16.82 1.23
CA ASP A 266 -5.82 -16.03 0.55
C ASP A 266 -5.16 -15.03 1.51
N TYR A 267 -5.91 -14.37 2.40
CA TYR A 267 -5.29 -13.50 3.42
C TYR A 267 -4.38 -14.28 4.36
N ASP A 268 -4.80 -15.46 4.81
CA ASP A 268 -3.97 -16.33 5.66
C ASP A 268 -2.67 -16.74 4.95
N HIS A 269 -2.76 -17.06 3.66
CA HIS A 269 -1.57 -17.37 2.85
C HIS A 269 -0.69 -16.13 2.65
N ALA A 270 -1.27 -14.98 2.33
CA ALA A 270 -0.53 -13.73 2.18
C ALA A 270 0.22 -13.36 3.46
N LEU A 271 -0.40 -13.55 4.63
CA LEU A 271 0.20 -13.27 5.94
C LEU A 271 1.21 -14.34 6.39
N THR A 272 1.12 -15.56 5.85
CA THR A 272 2.18 -16.57 5.99
C THR A 272 3.43 -16.16 5.20
N LEU A 273 3.24 -15.59 4.00
CA LEU A 273 4.34 -15.11 3.15
C LEU A 273 4.94 -13.79 3.64
N ASP A 274 4.09 -12.87 4.13
CA ASP A 274 4.47 -11.56 4.67
C ASP A 274 3.67 -11.24 5.94
N PRO A 275 4.20 -11.63 7.12
CA PRO A 275 3.57 -11.36 8.41
C PRO A 275 3.50 -9.87 8.77
N GLN A 276 4.18 -8.99 8.03
CA GLN A 276 4.22 -7.53 8.28
C GLN A 276 3.27 -6.77 7.34
N ASN A 277 2.36 -7.45 6.66
CA ASN A 277 1.40 -6.81 5.77
C ASN A 277 0.19 -6.27 6.55
N ALA A 278 0.31 -5.04 7.06
CA ALA A 278 -0.76 -4.36 7.81
C ALA A 278 -2.06 -4.22 7.00
N THR A 279 -1.98 -3.99 5.68
CA THR A 279 -3.15 -3.89 4.80
C THR A 279 -3.89 -5.23 4.68
N ALA A 280 -3.18 -6.35 4.58
CA ALA A 280 -3.80 -7.66 4.55
C ALA A 280 -4.49 -8.01 5.88
N LEU A 281 -3.90 -7.63 7.02
CA LEU A 281 -4.53 -7.77 8.33
C LEU A 281 -5.81 -6.94 8.43
N ASP A 282 -5.75 -5.65 8.09
CA ASP A 282 -6.93 -4.78 8.12
C ASP A 282 -8.06 -5.34 7.25
N ASN A 283 -7.75 -5.70 6.01
CA ASN A 283 -8.77 -6.24 5.11
C ASN A 283 -9.32 -7.59 5.57
N ARG A 284 -8.48 -8.48 6.13
CA ARG A 284 -8.95 -9.74 6.75
C ARG A 284 -9.85 -9.46 7.96
N GLY A 285 -9.49 -8.47 8.77
CA GLY A 285 -10.29 -7.97 9.88
C GLY A 285 -11.67 -7.48 9.44
N VAL A 286 -11.75 -6.68 8.38
CA VAL A 286 -13.02 -6.25 7.78
C VAL A 286 -13.85 -7.43 7.30
N VAL A 287 -13.22 -8.45 6.71
CA VAL A 287 -13.92 -9.68 6.36
C VAL A 287 -14.45 -10.34 7.64
N HIS A 288 -13.62 -10.60 8.65
CA HIS A 288 -14.05 -11.18 9.95
C HIS A 288 -15.24 -10.43 10.56
N GLU A 289 -15.15 -9.11 10.62
CA GLU A 289 -16.19 -8.21 11.09
C GLU A 289 -17.53 -8.45 10.38
N LYS A 290 -17.52 -8.51 9.05
CA LYS A 290 -18.73 -8.73 8.24
C LYS A 290 -19.42 -10.09 8.44
N ALA A 291 -18.82 -11.06 9.14
CA ALA A 291 -19.57 -12.25 9.60
C ALA A 291 -19.64 -12.35 11.14
N GLY A 292 -19.59 -11.22 11.83
CA GLY A 292 -19.75 -11.18 13.29
C GLY A 292 -18.64 -11.88 14.05
N LYS A 293 -17.47 -12.10 13.43
CA LYS A 293 -16.28 -12.67 14.08
C LYS A 293 -15.48 -11.55 14.74
N ASP A 294 -16.10 -10.85 15.67
CA ASP A 294 -15.57 -9.61 16.25
C ASP A 294 -14.23 -9.82 16.95
N ALA A 295 -14.04 -10.93 17.68
CA ALA A 295 -12.78 -11.21 18.36
C ALA A 295 -11.61 -11.34 17.36
N GLN A 296 -11.82 -12.04 16.23
CA GLN A 296 -10.82 -12.13 15.17
C GLN A 296 -10.59 -10.79 14.49
N ALA A 297 -11.64 -10.02 14.23
CA ALA A 297 -11.53 -8.69 13.62
C ALA A 297 -10.70 -7.75 14.50
N LEU A 298 -10.98 -7.67 15.81
CA LEU A 298 -10.22 -6.86 16.76
C LEU A 298 -8.75 -7.26 16.83
N ALA A 299 -8.45 -8.57 16.78
CA ALA A 299 -7.08 -9.07 16.77
C ALA A 299 -6.33 -8.62 15.51
N ASP A 300 -6.96 -8.72 14.35
CA ASP A 300 -6.39 -8.32 13.06
C ASP A 300 -6.16 -6.80 12.99
N PHE A 301 -7.16 -5.99 13.36
CA PHE A 301 -7.00 -4.52 13.39
C PHE A 301 -5.90 -4.10 14.37
N SER A 302 -5.81 -4.73 15.53
CA SER A 302 -4.78 -4.42 16.51
C SER A 302 -3.38 -4.81 16.03
N ALA A 303 -3.24 -5.94 15.34
CA ALA A 303 -1.98 -6.33 14.71
C ALA A 303 -1.58 -5.37 13.58
N ALA A 304 -2.53 -4.92 12.75
CA ALA A 304 -2.28 -3.92 11.71
C ALA A 304 -1.76 -2.61 12.30
N ILE A 305 -2.38 -2.11 13.39
CA ILE A 305 -1.95 -0.89 14.10
C ILE A 305 -0.57 -1.06 14.74
N GLN A 306 -0.24 -2.24 15.26
CA GLN A 306 1.09 -2.50 15.83
C GLN A 306 2.19 -2.48 14.77
N ILE A 307 1.89 -2.95 13.56
CA ILE A 307 2.84 -2.96 12.43
C ILE A 307 3.01 -1.56 11.85
N ASP A 308 1.89 -0.86 11.62
CA ASP A 308 1.89 0.50 11.08
C ASP A 308 0.96 1.41 11.89
N PRO A 309 1.49 2.11 12.92
CA PRO A 309 0.72 3.06 13.73
C PRO A 309 0.22 4.29 12.96
N ALA A 310 0.73 4.54 11.75
CA ALA A 310 0.26 5.64 10.91
C ALA A 310 -0.86 5.21 9.94
N PHE A 311 -1.19 3.91 9.88
CA PHE A 311 -2.28 3.42 9.06
C PHE A 311 -3.63 3.70 9.74
N ALA A 312 -4.36 4.69 9.23
CA ALA A 312 -5.58 5.19 9.86
C ALA A 312 -6.74 4.16 9.83
N SER A 313 -7.00 3.50 8.70
CA SER A 313 -8.21 2.67 8.49
C SER A 313 -8.50 1.63 9.59
N PRO A 314 -7.50 0.87 10.09
CA PRO A 314 -7.70 -0.05 11.22
C PRO A 314 -8.34 0.56 12.46
N PHE A 315 -8.03 1.82 12.78
CA PHE A 315 -8.62 2.50 13.94
C PHE A 315 -10.13 2.70 13.74
N ARG A 316 -10.54 3.20 12.56
CA ARG A 316 -11.97 3.35 12.24
C ARG A 316 -12.70 2.01 12.25
N HIS A 317 -12.10 0.96 11.66
CA HIS A 317 -12.72 -0.36 11.66
C HIS A 317 -12.84 -0.95 13.06
N ARG A 318 -11.81 -0.81 13.90
CA ARG A 318 -11.82 -1.29 15.28
C ARG A 318 -12.81 -0.51 16.16
N SER A 319 -12.91 0.81 15.96
CA SER A 319 -13.92 1.67 16.60
C SER A 319 -15.34 1.17 16.35
N ARG A 320 -15.66 0.78 15.11
CA ARG A 320 -16.98 0.25 14.75
C ARG A 320 -17.31 -1.07 15.47
N VAL A 321 -16.30 -1.92 15.70
CA VAL A 321 -16.49 -3.14 16.49
C VAL A 321 -16.71 -2.81 17.97
N TYR A 322 -15.92 -1.89 18.53
CA TYR A 322 -16.09 -1.44 19.92
C TYR A 322 -17.45 -0.79 20.16
N GLU A 323 -17.93 0.01 19.21
CA GLU A 323 -19.27 0.60 19.25
C GLU A 323 -20.37 -0.46 19.33
N ARG A 324 -20.34 -1.50 18.47
CA ARG A 324 -21.29 -2.62 18.55
C ARG A 324 -21.25 -3.36 19.89
N GLN A 325 -20.09 -3.36 20.55
CA GLN A 325 -19.90 -3.95 21.87
C GLN A 325 -20.25 -2.99 23.02
N ASN A 326 -20.74 -1.78 22.71
CA ASN A 326 -20.99 -0.69 23.66
C ASN A 326 -19.73 -0.23 24.43
N GLU A 327 -18.53 -0.50 23.91
CA GLU A 327 -17.26 -0.06 24.47
C GLU A 327 -16.89 1.36 23.98
N PHE A 328 -17.77 2.32 24.20
CA PHE A 328 -17.68 3.69 23.63
C PHE A 328 -16.38 4.42 23.99
N GLN A 329 -15.78 4.14 25.14
CA GLN A 329 -14.49 4.73 25.50
C GLN A 329 -13.35 4.25 24.57
N LYS A 330 -13.36 2.97 24.16
CA LYS A 330 -12.34 2.46 23.24
C LYS A 330 -12.61 2.94 21.82
N ALA A 331 -13.88 2.99 21.42
CA ALA A 331 -14.30 3.56 20.14
C ALA A 331 -13.88 5.04 20.01
N GLU A 332 -14.10 5.86 21.04
CA GLU A 332 -13.65 7.25 21.10
C GLU A 332 -12.13 7.38 20.91
N VAL A 333 -11.34 6.55 21.59
CA VAL A 333 -9.87 6.56 21.47
C VAL A 333 -9.43 6.23 20.05
N ASP A 334 -10.02 5.22 19.44
CA ASP A 334 -9.68 4.85 18.06
C ASP A 334 -10.10 5.94 17.07
N MET A 335 -11.28 6.53 17.24
CA MET A 335 -11.73 7.60 16.36
C MET A 335 -10.89 8.88 16.52
N ASN A 336 -10.36 9.16 17.72
CA ASN A 336 -9.38 10.23 17.92
C ASN A 336 -8.12 10.03 17.07
N GLU A 337 -7.57 8.81 17.06
CA GLU A 337 -6.39 8.49 16.24
C GLU A 337 -6.73 8.51 14.74
N TYR A 338 -7.90 8.01 14.35
CA TYR A 338 -8.33 8.05 12.95
C TYR A 338 -8.40 9.50 12.42
N VAL A 339 -9.05 10.40 13.16
CA VAL A 339 -9.17 11.82 12.78
C VAL A 339 -7.80 12.50 12.81
N ARG A 340 -6.92 12.16 13.76
CA ARG A 340 -5.55 12.71 13.83
C ARG A 340 -4.68 12.31 12.62
N LEU A 341 -4.90 11.11 12.09
CA LEU A 341 -4.12 10.54 10.99
C LEU A 341 -4.73 10.82 9.61
N SER A 342 -5.96 11.32 9.55
CA SER A 342 -6.68 11.62 8.31
C SER A 342 -6.68 13.13 8.03
N ASP A 343 -6.86 13.49 6.76
CA ASP A 343 -7.09 14.87 6.31
C ASP A 343 -8.53 15.04 5.80
N ASP A 344 -8.90 16.29 5.49
CA ASP A 344 -10.22 16.66 4.99
C ASP A 344 -10.46 16.23 3.53
N GLU A 345 -9.43 15.76 2.82
CA GLU A 345 -9.55 15.14 1.50
C GLU A 345 -10.00 13.66 1.57
N ASN A 346 -10.00 13.05 2.77
CA ASN A 346 -10.40 11.66 2.96
C ASN A 346 -11.93 11.50 2.91
N GLU A 347 -12.41 10.59 2.05
CA GLU A 347 -13.85 10.31 1.84
C GLU A 347 -14.62 9.99 3.13
N PHE A 348 -13.96 9.50 4.18
CA PHE A 348 -14.62 9.16 5.45
C PHE A 348 -14.38 10.19 6.56
N TYR A 349 -13.70 11.30 6.30
CA TYR A 349 -13.33 12.27 7.34
C TYR A 349 -14.56 12.93 7.99
N VAL A 350 -15.52 13.38 7.18
CA VAL A 350 -16.78 13.98 7.66
C VAL A 350 -17.56 12.97 8.51
N VAL A 351 -17.71 11.75 8.00
CA VAL A 351 -18.38 10.66 8.73
C VAL A 351 -17.68 10.39 10.08
N ALA A 352 -16.35 10.39 10.09
CA ALA A 352 -15.59 10.19 11.32
C ALA A 352 -15.78 11.31 12.34
N LEU A 353 -15.87 12.58 11.91
CA LEU A 353 -16.20 13.69 12.80
C LEU A 353 -17.60 13.52 13.41
N VAL A 354 -18.60 13.17 12.60
CA VAL A 354 -19.97 12.92 13.09
C VAL A 354 -20.00 11.76 14.08
N THR A 355 -19.36 10.64 13.77
CA THR A 355 -19.29 9.49 14.68
C THR A 355 -18.56 9.84 15.99
N ARG A 356 -17.46 10.60 15.91
CA ARG A 356 -16.74 11.05 17.11
C ARG A 356 -17.57 12.01 17.96
N ALA A 357 -18.31 12.92 17.34
CA ALA A 357 -19.27 13.78 18.00
C ALA A 357 -20.33 12.96 18.76
N SER A 358 -20.87 11.91 18.15
CA SER A 358 -21.81 10.98 18.81
C SER A 358 -21.19 10.30 20.04
N PHE A 359 -19.93 9.87 19.98
CA PHE A 359 -19.22 9.35 21.16
C PHE A 359 -19.02 10.42 22.24
N PHE A 360 -18.74 11.66 21.86
CA PHE A 360 -18.65 12.77 22.82
C PHE A 360 -19.99 13.07 23.49
N VAL A 361 -21.11 13.06 22.76
CA VAL A 361 -22.46 13.26 23.32
C VAL A 361 -22.79 12.19 24.36
N ARG A 362 -22.53 10.89 24.06
CA ARG A 362 -22.71 9.77 25.01
C ARG A 362 -21.96 9.96 26.32
N ARG A 363 -20.88 10.73 26.28
CA ARG A 363 -19.96 10.96 27.39
C ARG A 363 -20.07 12.35 28.00
N ASP A 364 -21.12 13.09 27.65
CA ASP A 364 -21.39 14.44 28.14
C ASP A 364 -20.24 15.44 27.83
N LYS A 365 -19.49 15.19 26.74
CA LYS A 365 -18.41 16.06 26.24
C LYS A 365 -18.94 17.00 25.16
N LEU A 366 -20.00 17.75 25.48
CA LEU A 366 -20.78 18.54 24.50
C LEU A 366 -19.95 19.58 23.76
N ALA A 367 -18.99 20.23 24.42
CA ALA A 367 -18.12 21.21 23.76
C ALA A 367 -17.24 20.57 22.67
N ALA A 368 -16.75 19.35 22.90
CA ALA A 368 -15.97 18.61 21.91
C ALA A 368 -16.85 18.11 20.75
N ALA A 369 -18.05 17.60 21.07
CA ALA A 369 -19.05 17.24 20.06
C ALA A 369 -19.40 18.43 19.15
N LYS A 370 -19.56 19.61 19.74
CA LYS A 370 -19.85 20.84 19.00
C LYS A 370 -18.74 21.21 18.01
N VAL A 371 -17.48 21.09 18.41
CA VAL A 371 -16.34 21.36 17.52
C VAL A 371 -16.36 20.43 16.31
N ASP A 372 -16.59 19.13 16.53
CA ASP A 372 -16.63 18.14 15.45
C ASP A 372 -17.79 18.37 14.48
N ILE A 373 -18.99 18.64 15.00
CA ILE A 373 -20.16 18.86 14.13
C ILE A 373 -20.08 20.19 13.37
N ASP A 374 -19.58 21.26 14.00
CA ASP A 374 -19.39 22.55 13.33
C ASP A 374 -18.36 22.42 12.20
N GLU A 375 -17.29 21.63 12.41
CA GLU A 375 -16.31 21.34 11.37
C GLU A 375 -16.90 20.46 10.26
N ALA A 376 -17.64 19.39 10.60
CA ALA A 376 -18.30 18.53 9.64
C ALA A 376 -19.26 19.32 8.72
N VAL A 377 -20.07 20.22 9.29
CA VAL A 377 -20.94 21.13 8.54
C VAL A 377 -20.14 22.07 7.63
N ARG A 378 -18.96 22.53 8.06
CA ARG A 378 -18.13 23.46 7.30
C ARG A 378 -17.53 22.83 6.04
N ILE A 379 -17.14 21.56 6.12
CA ILE A 379 -16.36 20.89 5.07
C ILE A 379 -17.15 19.87 4.24
N VAL A 380 -18.40 19.56 4.61
CA VAL A 380 -19.19 18.54 3.91
C VAL A 380 -19.27 18.82 2.41
N ASP A 381 -18.93 17.80 1.60
CA ASP A 381 -19.04 17.87 0.15
C ASP A 381 -20.52 17.72 -0.26
N HIS A 382 -21.07 18.79 -0.83
CA HIS A 382 -22.45 18.84 -1.29
C HIS A 382 -22.74 17.97 -2.54
N SER A 383 -21.72 17.31 -3.10
CA SER A 383 -21.87 16.31 -4.16
C SER A 383 -21.91 14.86 -3.62
N GLU A 384 -21.69 14.66 -2.32
CA GLU A 384 -21.65 13.34 -1.69
C GLU A 384 -22.86 13.10 -0.78
N ALA A 385 -23.77 12.22 -1.22
CA ALA A 385 -25.02 11.98 -0.52
C ALA A 385 -24.84 11.38 0.88
N GLU A 386 -23.86 10.50 1.08
CA GLU A 386 -23.66 9.80 2.35
C GLU A 386 -23.17 10.74 3.46
N SER A 387 -22.18 11.59 3.18
CA SER A 387 -21.67 12.59 4.12
C SER A 387 -22.73 13.63 4.49
N LEU A 388 -23.49 14.14 3.50
CA LEU A 388 -24.63 15.03 3.75
C LEU A 388 -25.66 14.40 4.69
N ARG A 389 -25.98 13.13 4.45
CA ARG A 389 -26.94 12.37 5.25
C ARG A 389 -26.48 12.18 6.68
N GLU A 390 -25.21 11.83 6.93
CA GLU A 390 -24.68 11.67 8.30
C GLU A 390 -24.76 12.97 9.09
N VAL A 391 -24.35 14.09 8.49
CA VAL A 391 -24.41 15.41 9.15
C VAL A 391 -25.87 15.79 9.42
N ALA A 392 -26.77 15.61 8.44
CA ALA A 392 -28.18 15.90 8.60
C ALA A 392 -28.83 15.06 9.69
N TRP A 393 -28.54 13.76 9.72
CA TRP A 393 -29.02 12.83 10.73
C TRP A 393 -28.64 13.32 12.13
N PHE A 394 -27.35 13.58 12.37
CA PHE A 394 -26.89 14.07 13.66
C PHE A 394 -27.60 15.37 14.08
N LEU A 395 -27.69 16.34 13.18
CA LEU A 395 -28.33 17.64 13.47
C LEU A 395 -29.84 17.52 13.75
N ALA A 396 -30.50 16.46 13.27
CA ALA A 396 -31.91 16.20 13.52
C ALA A 396 -32.16 15.38 14.80
N THR A 397 -31.35 14.34 15.01
CA THR A 397 -31.68 13.27 15.97
C THR A 397 -30.86 13.33 17.26
N CYS A 398 -29.84 14.19 17.35
CA CYS A 398 -28.99 14.29 18.54
C CYS A 398 -29.85 14.47 19.83
N PRO A 399 -29.63 13.63 20.87
CA PRO A 399 -30.34 13.76 22.15
C PRO A 399 -30.21 15.14 22.78
N ASN A 400 -29.08 15.80 22.58
CA ASN A 400 -28.82 17.11 23.14
C ASN A 400 -29.42 18.22 22.26
N PRO A 401 -30.39 19.02 22.76
CA PRO A 401 -31.01 20.09 22.00
C PRO A 401 -30.05 21.19 21.54
N GLU A 402 -28.95 21.44 22.25
CA GLU A 402 -27.98 22.51 21.93
C GLU A 402 -27.17 22.20 20.67
N LEU A 403 -27.11 20.94 20.26
CA LEU A 403 -26.40 20.48 19.08
C LEU A 403 -27.31 20.26 17.87
N ARG A 404 -28.65 20.33 18.06
CA ARG A 404 -29.63 20.17 16.98
C ARG A 404 -29.78 21.45 16.17
N GLN A 405 -29.96 21.29 14.85
CA GLN A 405 -30.20 22.39 13.91
C GLN A 405 -31.20 21.96 12.83
N GLY A 406 -32.49 21.85 13.19
CA GLY A 406 -33.54 21.30 12.31
C GLY A 406 -33.59 21.89 10.90
N ALA A 407 -33.56 23.22 10.77
CA ALA A 407 -33.61 23.88 9.45
C ALA A 407 -32.40 23.53 8.57
N LEU A 408 -31.20 23.41 9.16
CA LEU A 408 -30.01 23.00 8.44
C LEU A 408 -30.05 21.50 8.11
N ALA A 409 -30.52 20.68 9.04
CA ALA A 409 -30.72 19.24 8.82
C ALA A 409 -31.64 18.97 7.62
N VAL A 410 -32.74 19.72 7.50
CA VAL A 410 -33.67 19.59 6.36
C VAL A 410 -32.95 19.92 5.06
N LYS A 411 -32.19 21.01 5.02
CA LYS A 411 -31.45 21.42 3.82
C LYS A 411 -30.47 20.32 3.37
N LEU A 412 -29.63 19.83 4.28
CA LEU A 412 -28.61 18.82 3.95
C LEU A 412 -29.23 17.47 3.56
N ALA A 413 -30.26 17.01 4.28
CA ALA A 413 -30.96 15.77 3.95
C ALA A 413 -31.71 15.85 2.60
N GLN A 414 -32.25 17.02 2.27
CA GLN A 414 -32.90 17.28 0.99
C GLN A 414 -31.90 17.17 -0.17
N GLU A 415 -30.71 17.79 -0.03
CA GLU A 415 -29.63 17.67 -1.02
C GLU A 415 -29.17 16.21 -1.19
N ALA A 416 -29.01 15.45 -0.10
CA ALA A 416 -28.69 14.03 -0.15
C ALA A 416 -29.76 13.20 -0.90
N CYS A 417 -31.04 13.53 -0.69
CA CYS A 417 -32.15 12.90 -1.42
C CYS A 417 -32.14 13.26 -2.90
N GLU A 418 -31.82 14.50 -3.27
CA GLU A 418 -31.75 14.95 -4.66
C GLU A 418 -30.64 14.22 -5.44
N LEU A 419 -29.46 14.07 -4.84
CA LEU A 419 -28.36 13.29 -5.42
C LEU A 419 -28.75 11.83 -5.71
N THR A 420 -29.62 11.26 -4.88
CA THR A 420 -30.14 9.89 -5.05
C THR A 420 -31.48 9.81 -5.77
N GLN A 421 -31.98 10.94 -6.30
CA GLN A 421 -33.28 11.05 -6.96
C GLN A 421 -34.46 10.55 -6.10
N PHE A 422 -34.34 10.66 -4.77
CA PHE A 422 -35.32 10.20 -3.79
C PHE A 422 -35.64 8.70 -3.91
N LYS A 423 -34.65 7.88 -4.27
CA LYS A 423 -34.80 6.42 -4.44
C LYS A 423 -34.14 5.60 -3.33
N THR A 424 -33.36 6.24 -2.46
CA THR A 424 -32.63 5.56 -1.39
C THR A 424 -33.38 5.71 -0.05
N PRO A 425 -33.87 4.61 0.56
CA PRO A 425 -34.67 4.67 1.79
C PRO A 425 -33.98 5.39 2.95
N VAL A 426 -32.69 5.13 3.17
CA VAL A 426 -31.91 5.73 4.27
C VAL A 426 -31.77 7.26 4.12
N MET A 427 -31.75 7.77 2.88
CA MET A 427 -31.71 9.22 2.64
C MET A 427 -33.05 9.86 3.00
N LEU A 428 -34.15 9.20 2.63
CA LEU A 428 -35.50 9.65 2.94
C LEU A 428 -35.77 9.61 4.44
N ASP A 429 -35.31 8.57 5.13
CA ASP A 429 -35.42 8.44 6.59
C ASP A 429 -34.73 9.59 7.32
N ALA A 430 -33.52 9.99 6.88
CA ALA A 430 -32.84 11.16 7.41
C ALA A 430 -33.59 12.48 7.13
N LEU A 431 -34.22 12.62 5.95
CA LEU A 431 -35.04 13.77 5.63
C LEU A 431 -36.32 13.84 6.47
N ALA A 432 -36.96 12.69 6.73
CA ALA A 432 -38.12 12.61 7.60
C ALA A 432 -37.79 13.01 9.03
N ALA A 433 -36.68 12.51 9.57
CA ALA A 433 -36.17 12.90 10.89
C ALA A 433 -35.91 14.41 10.97
N ALA A 434 -35.34 15.01 9.92
CA ALA A 434 -35.11 16.45 9.86
C ALA A 434 -36.41 17.27 9.79
N TYR A 435 -37.42 16.79 9.05
CA TYR A 435 -38.76 17.41 9.04
C TYR A 435 -39.42 17.34 10.42
N ALA A 436 -39.38 16.18 11.08
CA ALA A 436 -39.91 16.01 12.42
C ALA A 436 -39.21 16.93 13.43
N GLU A 437 -37.89 17.07 13.37
CA GLU A 437 -37.14 18.02 14.20
C GLU A 437 -37.55 19.48 13.95
N SER A 438 -37.91 19.82 12.71
CA SER A 438 -38.39 21.15 12.35
C SER A 438 -39.89 21.36 12.66
N GLY A 439 -40.57 20.35 13.19
CA GLY A 439 -42.00 20.36 13.53
C GLY A 439 -42.97 20.08 12.37
N ASP A 440 -42.47 19.70 11.18
CA ASP A 440 -43.28 19.36 10.01
C ASP A 440 -43.57 17.84 9.97
N PHE A 441 -44.37 17.37 10.93
CA PHE A 441 -44.69 15.94 11.07
C PHE A 441 -45.47 15.37 9.89
N VAL A 442 -46.23 16.20 9.16
CA VAL A 442 -46.94 15.77 7.96
C VAL A 442 -45.94 15.33 6.89
N LYS A 443 -44.94 16.17 6.58
CA LYS A 443 -43.88 15.78 5.63
C LYS A 443 -43.01 14.65 6.15
N ALA A 444 -42.74 14.60 7.46
CA ALA A 444 -41.99 13.50 8.05
C ALA A 444 -42.67 12.15 7.76
N ILE A 445 -43.98 12.04 8.05
CA ILE A 445 -44.77 10.83 7.81
C ILE A 445 -44.84 10.49 6.31
N GLU A 446 -45.09 11.48 5.44
CA GLU A 446 -45.14 11.26 3.99
C GLU A 446 -43.80 10.75 3.44
N THR A 447 -42.69 11.31 3.93
CA THR A 447 -41.33 10.95 3.50
C THR A 447 -40.95 9.56 3.98
N ASP A 448 -41.23 9.20 5.22
CA ASP A 448 -40.96 7.87 5.77
C ASP A 448 -41.88 6.79 5.19
N ALA A 449 -43.15 7.12 4.91
CA ALA A 449 -44.03 6.20 4.20
C ALA A 449 -43.45 5.86 2.82
N LYS A 450 -42.86 6.85 2.13
CA LYS A 450 -42.13 6.60 0.87
C LYS A 450 -40.88 5.75 1.13
N ALA A 451 -40.07 6.07 2.14
CA ALA A 451 -38.89 5.28 2.50
C ALA A 451 -39.25 3.79 2.75
N MET A 452 -40.35 3.54 3.47
CA MET A 452 -40.88 2.21 3.77
C MET A 452 -41.19 1.41 2.50
N THR A 453 -41.78 2.05 1.48
CA THR A 453 -42.10 1.37 0.20
C THR A 453 -40.85 0.97 -0.58
N LEU A 454 -39.74 1.69 -0.39
CA LEU A 454 -38.47 1.46 -1.07
C LEU A 454 -37.54 0.54 -0.25
N ALA A 455 -37.89 0.21 1.00
CA ALA A 455 -37.04 -0.53 1.89
C ALA A 455 -36.77 -1.97 1.41
N GLY A 456 -35.49 -2.33 1.35
CA GLY A 456 -35.00 -3.58 0.74
C GLY A 456 -35.07 -4.80 1.65
N ASP A 457 -35.14 -4.60 2.96
CA ASP A 457 -35.16 -5.67 3.96
C ASP A 457 -36.08 -5.36 5.16
N GLU A 458 -36.36 -6.38 5.97
CA GLU A 458 -37.27 -6.30 7.11
C GLU A 458 -36.73 -5.45 8.27
N ASN A 459 -35.41 -5.40 8.47
CA ASN A 459 -34.81 -4.63 9.56
C ASN A 459 -34.92 -3.13 9.28
N GLN A 460 -34.70 -2.73 8.02
CA GLN A 460 -34.89 -1.36 7.58
C GLN A 460 -36.35 -0.94 7.72
N ARG A 461 -37.30 -1.81 7.33
CA ARG A 461 -38.74 -1.54 7.54
C ARG A 461 -39.10 -1.40 9.01
N ALA A 462 -38.58 -2.28 9.87
CA ALA A 462 -38.83 -2.21 11.31
C ALA A 462 -38.31 -0.89 11.91
N THR A 463 -37.16 -0.41 11.45
CA THR A 463 -36.60 0.87 11.89
C THR A 463 -37.49 2.06 11.50
N ILE A 464 -37.86 2.14 10.21
CA ILE A 464 -38.74 3.21 9.71
C ILE A 464 -40.13 3.15 10.38
N GLN A 465 -40.62 1.95 10.72
CA GLN A 465 -41.90 1.78 11.40
C GLN A 465 -41.90 2.44 12.78
N VAL A 466 -40.79 2.33 13.53
CA VAL A 466 -40.63 2.99 14.82
C VAL A 466 -40.66 4.52 14.66
N HIS A 467 -39.99 5.06 13.64
CA HIS A 467 -40.00 6.50 13.37
C HIS A 467 -41.40 7.00 13.00
N LEU A 468 -42.13 6.28 12.14
CA LEU A 468 -43.50 6.60 11.76
C LEU A 468 -44.45 6.67 12.96
N GLU A 469 -44.32 5.74 13.91
CA GLU A 469 -45.12 5.72 15.13
C GLU A 469 -44.85 6.94 16.02
N LEU A 470 -43.59 7.36 16.13
CA LEU A 470 -43.21 8.58 16.85
C LEU A 470 -43.78 9.83 16.14
N TYR A 471 -43.59 9.93 14.83
CA TYR A 471 -44.05 11.09 14.06
C TYR A 471 -45.57 11.22 14.06
N ALA A 472 -46.32 10.11 14.05
CA ALA A 472 -47.78 10.11 14.19
C ALA A 472 -48.26 10.68 15.54
N ASN A 473 -47.42 10.63 16.58
CA ASN A 473 -47.67 11.22 17.89
C ASN A 473 -47.09 12.64 18.03
N ASN A 474 -46.58 13.24 16.95
CA ASN A 474 -45.82 14.50 16.96
C ASN A 474 -44.57 14.45 17.85
N GLU A 475 -43.94 13.28 17.94
CA GLU A 475 -42.69 13.08 18.67
C GLU A 475 -41.54 12.90 17.68
N PRO A 476 -40.51 13.74 17.71
CA PRO A 476 -39.34 13.56 16.86
C PRO A 476 -38.44 12.45 17.40
N PHE A 477 -37.83 11.68 16.51
CA PHE A 477 -36.90 10.63 16.89
C PHE A 477 -35.64 11.24 17.50
N ARG A 478 -35.15 10.60 18.57
CA ARG A 478 -33.86 10.89 19.17
C ARG A 478 -33.04 9.63 19.06
N ASP A 479 -31.92 9.76 18.38
CA ASP A 479 -30.95 8.67 18.30
C ASP A 479 -30.48 8.44 19.73
N GLY A 480 -30.98 7.37 20.35
CA GLY A 480 -30.84 7.10 21.78
C GLY A 480 -29.39 6.96 22.22
N LEU A 481 -28.48 7.01 21.26
CA LEU A 481 -27.08 6.72 21.40
C LEU A 481 -26.95 5.43 22.21
#